data_AF-A0A0C4E325-F1
#
_entry.id   AF-A0A0C4E325-F1
#
_cell.length_a   1.000
_cell.length_b   1.000
_cell.length_c   1.000
_cell.angle_alpha   90.00
_cell.angle_beta   90.00
_cell.angle_gamma   90.00
#
_symmetry.space_group_name_H-M   'P 1'
#
loop_
_entity.id
_entity.type
_entity.pdbx_description
1 polymer ?
#
loop_
_entity_poly.entity_id
_entity_poly.type
_entity_poly.pdbx_seq_one_letter_code
_entity_poly.pdbx_strand_id
1 'polypeptide(L)'
;MPPPLPLGCQRLALRPASTLLASMPLRATTRCPATDASGASASASRHFSTTPTQRRVRIPPESPKFITVPEVSDQAHRRSRRGPSPRARRDALQELYIAAKNFIVSEEELERHVEVMFRPTYFSDAQKTIQTTKNLWDLDGSPITVKELMNQFARASKDSTSGSSESREAARQKAVAEQLTGGKLPTS
;
A
#
# COMPACT_ATOMS: atom_id res chain seq x y z
N MET A 1 -25.74 -10.49 -52.58
CA MET A 1 -26.15 -9.17 -53.07
C MET A 1 -25.49 -8.11 -52.20
N PRO A 2 -24.50 -7.34 -52.72
CA PRO A 2 -23.85 -6.21 -52.06
C PRO A 2 -24.56 -4.87 -52.47
N PRO A 3 -24.06 -3.66 -52.15
CA PRO A 3 -24.74 -2.65 -51.32
C PRO A 3 -25.22 -1.40 -52.12
N PRO A 4 -25.73 -0.36 -51.44
CA PRO A 4 -25.22 0.98 -51.75
C PRO A 4 -24.93 1.89 -50.54
N LEU A 5 -23.80 2.58 -50.60
CA LEU A 5 -23.53 3.92 -50.00
C LEU A 5 -23.73 4.99 -51.13
N PRO A 6 -23.44 6.32 -51.00
CA PRO A 6 -22.97 7.14 -49.86
C PRO A 6 -23.59 8.58 -49.79
N LEU A 7 -22.99 9.41 -48.92
CA LEU A 7 -22.78 10.88 -48.96
C LEU A 7 -23.75 11.81 -48.21
N GLY A 8 -23.16 12.51 -47.24
CA GLY A 8 -23.75 13.66 -46.55
C GLY A 8 -22.75 14.28 -45.59
N CYS A 9 -21.73 14.95 -46.12
CA CYS A 9 -20.84 15.86 -45.39
C CYS A 9 -21.67 16.91 -44.64
N GLN A 10 -21.37 17.20 -43.35
CA GLN A 10 -21.20 18.56 -42.83
C GLN A 10 -20.31 18.55 -41.56
N ARG A 11 -19.17 19.25 -41.69
CA ARG A 11 -18.29 19.69 -40.60
C ARG A 11 -19.03 20.74 -39.76
N LEU A 12 -18.96 20.65 -38.44
CA LEU A 12 -18.91 21.83 -37.58
C LEU A 12 -17.79 21.66 -36.56
N ALA A 13 -16.81 22.55 -36.70
CA ALA A 13 -15.70 22.78 -35.78
C ALA A 13 -16.15 23.70 -34.63
N LEU A 14 -15.21 23.97 -33.70
CA LEU A 14 -15.22 24.94 -32.59
C LEU A 14 -15.87 24.40 -31.30
N ARG A 15 -15.24 24.33 -30.10
CA ARG A 15 -14.09 25.04 -29.51
C ARG A 15 -13.50 24.19 -28.35
N PRO A 16 -12.18 24.21 -28.08
CA PRO A 16 -11.65 23.97 -26.74
C PRO A 16 -11.37 25.31 -26.05
N ALA A 17 -11.80 25.47 -24.80
CA ALA A 17 -11.46 26.64 -24.00
C ALA A 17 -11.04 26.23 -22.58
N SER A 18 -9.99 26.91 -22.12
CA SER A 18 -9.62 27.14 -20.72
C SER A 18 -8.69 26.12 -20.07
N THR A 19 -7.43 26.19 -20.51
CA THR A 19 -6.25 26.14 -19.64
C THR A 19 -6.40 27.07 -18.43
N LEU A 20 -6.23 26.55 -17.21
CA LEU A 20 -5.85 27.34 -16.03
C LEU A 20 -4.44 26.94 -15.60
N LEU A 21 -3.50 27.84 -15.92
CA LEU A 21 -2.17 27.93 -15.31
C LEU A 21 -2.35 28.53 -13.91
N ALA A 22 -1.97 27.80 -12.87
CA ALA A 22 -1.79 28.36 -11.53
C ALA A 22 -0.42 27.94 -11.00
N SER A 23 0.56 28.77 -11.35
CA SER A 23 1.66 29.27 -10.52
C SER A 23 2.14 28.40 -9.34
N MET A 24 3.33 27.82 -9.52
CA MET A 24 4.17 27.36 -8.41
C MET A 24 4.74 28.55 -7.62
N PRO A 25 4.96 28.42 -6.31
CA PRO A 25 6.03 29.13 -5.63
C PRO A 25 7.29 28.26 -5.54
N LEU A 26 8.38 28.74 -6.16
CA LEU A 26 9.76 28.38 -5.83
C LEU A 26 10.02 28.67 -4.34
N ARG A 27 10.65 27.74 -3.61
CA ARG A 27 11.41 28.09 -2.42
C ARG A 27 12.72 27.31 -2.35
N ALA A 28 13.75 28.06 -2.01
CA ALA A 28 15.15 27.82 -2.23
C ALA A 28 15.81 26.90 -1.18
N THR A 29 16.79 26.13 -1.67
CA THR A 29 18.13 25.85 -1.13
C THR A 29 18.40 26.01 0.37
N THR A 30 18.77 24.90 1.03
CA THR A 30 19.83 24.81 2.06
C THR A 30 20.35 23.37 2.07
N ARG A 31 21.36 23.04 1.25
CA ARG A 31 22.78 22.85 1.61
C ARG A 31 23.01 21.99 2.86
N CYS A 32 23.44 20.75 2.63
CA CYS A 32 24.10 19.90 3.63
C CYS A 32 25.54 20.39 3.88
N PRO A 33 26.06 20.26 5.11
CA PRO A 33 27.48 20.01 5.31
C PRO A 33 27.71 18.54 5.68
N ALA A 34 28.57 17.88 4.91
CA ALA A 34 29.33 16.75 5.38
C ALA A 34 30.52 17.27 6.20
N THR A 35 30.82 16.63 7.33
CA THR A 35 32.13 16.72 7.98
C THR A 35 32.49 15.35 8.55
N ASP A 36 33.76 15.02 8.32
CA ASP A 36 34.44 13.75 8.54
C ASP A 36 34.58 13.30 10.01
N ALA A 37 35.05 12.07 10.12
CA ALA A 37 35.41 11.31 11.31
C ALA A 37 36.26 12.06 12.35
N SER A 38 36.06 11.73 13.64
CA SER A 38 37.11 11.34 14.58
C SER A 38 36.50 11.00 15.95
N GLY A 39 37.02 9.96 16.58
CA GLY A 39 36.57 9.50 17.90
C GLY A 39 36.98 10.44 19.03
N ALA A 40 36.10 10.55 20.03
CA ALA A 40 36.48 10.82 21.42
C ALA A 40 35.28 10.49 22.32
N SER A 41 35.45 9.47 23.16
CA SER A 41 34.57 9.21 24.30
C SER A 41 34.68 10.38 25.27
N ALA A 42 33.60 11.14 25.45
CA ALA A 42 33.49 12.14 26.50
C ALA A 42 32.21 11.87 27.29
N SER A 43 32.39 11.34 28.51
CA SER A 43 31.33 11.21 29.51
C SER A 43 30.69 12.57 29.78
N ALA A 44 29.55 12.82 29.17
CA ALA A 44 28.71 13.96 29.50
C ALA A 44 28.02 13.70 30.84
N SER A 45 28.61 14.21 31.92
CA SER A 45 27.95 14.44 33.21
C SER A 45 26.67 15.23 32.97
N ARG A 46 25.51 14.57 33.09
CA ARG A 46 24.22 15.25 33.06
C ARG A 46 24.06 15.98 34.40
N HIS A 47 24.35 17.27 34.41
CA HIS A 47 23.96 18.15 35.50
C HIS A 47 22.43 18.27 35.51
N PHE A 48 21.80 17.69 36.53
CA PHE A 48 20.39 17.96 36.83
C PHE A 48 20.25 19.42 37.26
N SER A 49 19.47 20.19 36.51
CA SER A 49 19.13 21.58 36.85
C SER A 49 18.17 21.58 38.03
N THR A 50 18.65 21.92 39.22
CA THR A 50 17.81 22.22 40.38
C THR A 50 17.41 23.69 40.27
N THR A 51 16.16 23.98 39.89
CA THR A 51 15.67 25.36 39.83
C THR A 51 15.67 25.97 41.25
N PRO A 52 16.38 27.09 41.51
CA PRO A 52 16.33 27.73 42.82
C PRO A 52 15.00 28.49 43.01
N THR A 53 14.56 28.50 44.25
CA THR A 53 13.26 28.98 44.72
C THR A 53 13.09 30.51 44.59
N GLN A 54 11.84 30.89 44.31
CA GLN A 54 11.18 32.16 44.63
C GLN A 54 11.41 33.40 43.76
N ARG A 55 10.49 33.60 42.80
CA ARG A 55 9.76 34.86 42.68
C ARG A 55 8.27 34.60 42.82
N ARG A 56 7.65 35.21 43.83
CA ARG A 56 6.21 35.16 44.10
C ARG A 56 5.44 35.83 42.95
N VAL A 57 5.15 35.07 41.89
CA VAL A 57 4.09 35.41 40.95
C VAL A 57 2.81 34.80 41.51
N ARG A 58 1.87 35.66 41.91
CA ARG A 58 0.50 35.23 42.26
C ARG A 58 -0.19 34.78 40.98
N ILE A 59 0.08 33.56 40.56
CA ILE A 59 -0.70 32.85 39.56
C ILE A 59 -1.90 32.28 40.35
N PRO A 60 -3.13 32.80 40.21
CA PRO A 60 -4.30 32.10 40.74
C PRO A 60 -4.35 30.69 40.14
N PRO A 61 -4.96 29.69 40.80
CA PRO A 61 -5.06 28.33 40.27
C PRO A 61 -6.06 28.30 39.11
N GLU A 62 -5.78 29.01 38.04
CA GLU A 62 -6.43 28.83 36.76
C GLU A 62 -5.74 27.64 36.11
N SER A 63 -6.42 26.50 36.18
CA SER A 63 -6.09 25.33 35.39
C SER A 63 -5.85 25.76 33.94
N PRO A 64 -4.74 25.31 33.30
CA PRO A 64 -4.51 25.62 31.90
C PRO A 64 -5.74 25.15 31.11
N LYS A 65 -6.37 26.08 30.36
CA LYS A 65 -7.47 25.78 29.45
C LYS A 65 -7.06 24.56 28.64
N PHE A 66 -7.73 23.44 28.90
CA PHE A 66 -7.55 22.21 28.17
C PHE A 66 -7.56 22.57 26.68
N ILE A 67 -6.55 22.09 25.96
CA ILE A 67 -6.70 21.84 24.53
C ILE A 67 -8.07 21.18 24.41
N THR A 68 -9.01 21.85 23.74
CA THR A 68 -10.26 21.22 23.34
C THR A 68 -9.85 20.15 22.35
N VAL A 69 -9.42 19.00 22.87
CA VAL A 69 -9.42 17.74 22.15
C VAL A 69 -10.87 17.64 21.71
N PRO A 70 -11.16 17.64 20.40
CA PRO A 70 -12.51 17.39 19.94
C PRO A 70 -12.96 16.14 20.69
N GLU A 71 -14.01 16.25 21.51
CA GLU A 71 -14.58 15.12 22.20
C GLU A 71 -14.95 14.15 21.08
N VAL A 72 -14.12 13.13 20.87
CA VAL A 72 -14.30 12.21 19.76
C VAL A 72 -15.55 11.45 20.14
N SER A 73 -16.68 11.91 19.60
CA SER A 73 -18.04 11.53 20.01
C SER A 73 -18.08 10.10 20.53
N ASP A 74 -18.64 9.88 21.72
CA ASP A 74 -18.71 8.55 22.36
C ASP A 74 -19.18 7.44 21.41
N GLN A 75 -19.93 7.80 20.36
CA GLN A 75 -20.31 6.93 19.26
C GLN A 75 -19.14 6.29 18.51
N ALA A 76 -18.04 7.00 18.24
CA ALA A 76 -16.86 6.46 17.56
C ALA A 76 -16.14 5.42 18.45
N HIS A 77 -15.94 5.75 19.73
CA HIS A 77 -15.41 4.81 20.73
C HIS A 77 -16.30 3.57 20.90
N ARG A 78 -17.64 3.74 20.93
CA ARG A 78 -18.60 2.63 21.00
C ARG A 78 -18.62 1.78 19.72
N ARG A 79 -18.45 2.39 18.54
CA ARG A 79 -18.33 1.68 17.26
C ARG A 79 -17.05 0.87 17.19
N SER A 80 -15.93 1.39 17.72
CA SER A 80 -14.68 0.65 17.82
C SER A 80 -14.74 -0.51 18.83
N ARG A 81 -15.56 -0.40 19.89
CA ARG A 81 -15.78 -1.48 20.87
C ARG A 81 -16.79 -2.53 20.41
N ARG A 82 -17.65 -2.19 19.44
CA ARG A 82 -18.48 -3.18 18.76
C ARG A 82 -17.59 -4.01 17.85
N GLY A 83 -17.44 -5.29 18.18
CA GLY A 83 -16.77 -6.26 17.29
C GLY A 83 -17.41 -6.28 15.89
N PRO A 84 -16.75 -6.94 14.91
CA PRO A 84 -17.21 -6.94 13.53
C PRO A 84 -18.66 -7.40 13.44
N SER A 85 -19.42 -6.78 12.53
CA SER A 85 -20.82 -7.15 12.31
C SER A 85 -20.93 -8.64 11.98
N PRO A 86 -22.04 -9.32 12.32
CA PRO A 86 -22.21 -10.74 11.98
C PRO A 86 -22.09 -11.06 10.49
N ARG A 87 -22.28 -10.06 9.60
CA ARG A 87 -22.03 -10.20 8.16
C ARG A 87 -20.53 -10.20 7.87
N ALA A 88 -19.80 -9.20 8.35
CA ALA A 88 -18.34 -9.11 8.20
C ALA A 88 -17.62 -10.36 8.76
N ARG A 89 -18.14 -10.95 9.84
CA ARG A 89 -17.62 -12.22 10.37
C ARG A 89 -17.81 -13.39 9.39
N ARG A 90 -18.98 -13.49 8.74
CA ARG A 90 -19.24 -14.54 7.74
C ARG A 90 -18.36 -14.38 6.51
N ASP A 91 -18.21 -13.15 6.03
CA ASP A 91 -17.37 -12.84 4.87
C ASP A 91 -15.90 -13.24 5.15
N ALA A 92 -15.39 -12.89 6.35
CA ALA A 92 -14.05 -13.28 6.79
C ALA A 92 -13.87 -14.80 6.91
N LEU A 93 -14.89 -15.53 7.40
CA LEU A 93 -14.86 -17.00 7.47
C LEU A 93 -14.90 -17.65 6.08
N GLN A 94 -15.65 -17.07 5.15
CA GLN A 94 -15.69 -17.55 3.76
C GLN A 94 -14.35 -17.31 3.06
N GLU A 95 -13.70 -16.17 3.29
CA GLU A 95 -12.35 -15.92 2.78
C GLU A 95 -11.35 -16.93 3.35
N LEU A 96 -11.40 -17.19 4.65
CA LEU A 96 -10.58 -18.21 5.29
C LEU A 96 -10.85 -19.60 4.68
N TYR A 97 -12.10 -19.96 4.42
CA TYR A 97 -12.46 -21.24 3.80
C TYR A 97 -11.84 -21.41 2.41
N ILE A 98 -11.81 -20.35 1.59
CA ILE A 98 -11.18 -20.39 0.27
C ILE A 98 -9.66 -20.42 0.39
N ALA A 99 -9.08 -19.67 1.33
CA ALA A 99 -7.64 -19.66 1.58
C ALA A 99 -7.15 -20.99 2.17
N ALA A 100 -8.00 -21.69 2.94
CA ALA A 100 -7.67 -22.93 3.61
C ALA A 100 -7.31 -24.07 2.66
N LYS A 101 -7.64 -23.96 1.36
CA LYS A 101 -7.17 -24.89 0.33
C LYS A 101 -5.64 -24.95 0.22
N ASN A 102 -4.94 -23.90 0.63
CA ASN A 102 -3.49 -23.81 0.61
C ASN A 102 -2.87 -24.12 1.98
N PHE A 103 -3.69 -24.42 3.00
CA PHE A 103 -3.18 -24.76 4.33
C PHE A 103 -2.75 -26.21 4.36
N ILE A 104 -1.66 -26.47 5.05
CA ILE A 104 -1.14 -27.81 5.31
C ILE A 104 -1.68 -28.24 6.66
N VAL A 105 -2.55 -29.25 6.68
CA VAL A 105 -3.23 -29.70 7.91
C VAL A 105 -2.69 -31.05 8.37
N SER A 106 -2.33 -31.92 7.42
CA SER A 106 -1.74 -33.23 7.71
C SER A 106 -0.23 -33.25 7.50
N GLU A 107 0.47 -34.12 8.25
CA GLU A 107 1.91 -34.32 8.08
C GLU A 107 2.25 -34.81 6.65
N GLU A 108 1.39 -35.64 6.06
CA GLU A 108 1.59 -36.15 4.70
C GLU A 108 1.56 -35.04 3.64
N GLU A 109 0.70 -34.02 3.83
CA GLU A 109 0.68 -32.84 2.95
C GLU A 109 1.95 -32.01 3.11
N LEU A 110 2.47 -31.91 4.35
CA LEU A 110 3.71 -31.20 4.63
C LEU A 110 4.90 -31.86 3.92
N GLU A 111 5.04 -33.19 4.06
CA GLU A 111 6.10 -33.95 3.40
C GLU A 111 6.08 -33.77 1.89
N ARG A 112 4.91 -33.95 1.27
CA ARG A 112 4.74 -33.74 -0.18
C ARG A 112 5.10 -32.31 -0.59
N HIS A 113 4.68 -31.30 0.19
CA HIS A 113 4.98 -29.91 -0.12
C HIS A 113 6.48 -29.60 0.03
N VAL A 114 7.12 -30.15 1.07
CA VAL A 114 8.56 -30.03 1.30
C VAL A 114 9.34 -30.71 0.17
N GLU A 115 8.97 -31.93 -0.22
CA GLU A 115 9.61 -32.63 -1.34
C GLU A 115 9.49 -31.85 -2.65
N VAL A 116 8.38 -31.16 -2.91
CA VAL A 116 8.20 -30.33 -4.10
C VAL A 116 9.03 -29.06 -4.04
N MET A 117 9.03 -28.34 -2.91
CA MET A 117 9.69 -27.04 -2.78
C MET A 117 11.20 -27.15 -2.54
N PHE A 118 11.66 -28.20 -1.86
CA PHE A 118 13.06 -28.42 -1.49
C PHE A 118 13.79 -29.41 -2.41
N ARG A 119 13.30 -29.60 -3.66
CA ARG A 119 14.07 -30.37 -4.65
C ARG A 119 15.41 -29.68 -4.90
N PRO A 120 16.51 -30.43 -4.99
CA PRO A 120 17.80 -29.88 -5.38
C PRO A 120 17.76 -29.16 -6.75
N THR A 121 16.82 -29.56 -7.62
CA THR A 121 16.59 -28.98 -8.95
C THR A 121 15.48 -27.92 -8.98
N TYR A 122 14.87 -27.57 -7.83
CA TYR A 122 13.74 -26.63 -7.78
C TYR A 122 14.05 -25.32 -8.51
N PHE A 123 15.20 -24.72 -8.20
CA PHE A 123 15.60 -23.45 -8.78
C PHE A 123 16.03 -23.56 -10.25
N SER A 124 16.61 -24.69 -10.66
CA SER A 124 17.00 -24.90 -12.06
C SER A 124 15.81 -25.17 -12.98
N ASP A 125 14.79 -25.87 -12.48
CA ASP A 125 13.60 -26.25 -13.27
C ASP A 125 12.63 -25.06 -13.43
N ALA A 126 12.60 -24.15 -12.45
CA ALA A 126 11.76 -22.95 -12.50
C ALA A 126 12.25 -21.90 -13.50
N GLN A 127 13.54 -21.91 -13.85
CA GLN A 127 14.18 -20.89 -14.68
C GLN A 127 14.16 -21.30 -16.17
N LYS A 128 13.68 -20.41 -17.06
CA LYS A 128 13.72 -20.61 -18.53
C LYS A 128 15.05 -20.24 -19.20
N THR A 129 16.07 -19.83 -18.44
CA THR A 129 17.36 -19.34 -18.94
C THR A 129 18.53 -20.28 -18.59
N ILE A 130 19.65 -20.16 -19.31
CA ILE A 130 20.81 -21.06 -19.30
C ILE A 130 21.60 -21.03 -17.97
N GLN A 131 21.38 -20.03 -17.11
CA GLN A 131 22.13 -19.88 -15.86
C GLN A 131 21.51 -20.68 -14.71
N THR A 132 22.34 -21.41 -13.97
CA THR A 132 21.96 -22.14 -12.75
C THR A 132 21.73 -21.14 -11.61
N THR A 133 20.47 -20.80 -11.37
CA THR A 133 20.06 -20.05 -10.18
C THR A 133 20.05 -20.98 -8.98
N LYS A 134 20.55 -20.49 -7.84
CA LYS A 134 20.59 -21.26 -6.59
C LYS A 134 19.71 -20.66 -5.50
N ASN A 135 19.24 -19.42 -5.71
CA ASN A 135 18.54 -18.63 -4.71
C ASN A 135 17.26 -18.01 -5.28
N LEU A 136 16.32 -17.68 -4.40
CA LEU A 136 15.05 -17.02 -4.74
C LEU A 136 15.27 -15.65 -5.40
N TRP A 137 16.29 -14.91 -4.96
CA TRP A 137 16.62 -13.59 -5.50
C TRP A 137 17.05 -13.62 -6.97
N ASP A 138 17.58 -14.75 -7.44
CA ASP A 138 17.97 -14.93 -8.83
C ASP A 138 16.80 -15.38 -9.72
N LEU A 139 15.74 -15.94 -9.11
CA LEU A 139 14.50 -16.36 -9.78
C LEU A 139 13.45 -15.25 -9.85
N ASP A 140 12.99 -14.78 -8.69
CA ASP A 140 11.87 -13.84 -8.57
C ASP A 140 12.32 -12.37 -8.63
N GLY A 141 13.64 -12.16 -8.60
CA GLY A 141 14.26 -10.85 -8.54
C GLY A 141 14.24 -10.24 -7.15
N SER A 142 14.54 -8.95 -7.08
CA SER A 142 14.47 -8.21 -5.83
C SER A 142 13.02 -8.13 -5.34
N PRO A 143 12.79 -8.19 -4.01
CA PRO A 143 11.45 -8.05 -3.48
C PRO A 143 10.91 -6.68 -3.86
N ILE A 144 9.58 -6.56 -4.00
CA ILE A 144 8.93 -5.32 -4.41
C ILE A 144 9.39 -4.15 -3.53
N THR A 145 10.04 -3.16 -4.16
CA THR A 145 10.57 -1.99 -3.44
C THR A 145 9.51 -0.90 -3.36
N VAL A 146 9.66 0.04 -2.41
CA VAL A 146 8.76 1.20 -2.31
C VAL A 146 8.76 2.03 -3.60
N LYS A 147 9.92 2.18 -4.25
CA LYS A 147 10.04 2.84 -5.56
C LYS A 147 9.18 2.13 -6.60
N GLU A 148 9.23 0.80 -6.62
CA GLU A 148 8.42 0.00 -7.53
C GLU A 148 6.93 0.11 -7.21
N LEU A 149 6.54 0.06 -5.94
CA LEU A 149 5.16 0.27 -5.50
C LEU A 149 4.66 1.66 -5.92
N MET A 150 5.48 2.71 -5.75
CA MET A 150 5.16 4.06 -6.19
C MET A 150 5.08 4.17 -7.72
N ASN A 151 5.97 3.50 -8.45
CA ASN A 151 5.91 3.45 -9.90
C ASN A 151 4.66 2.71 -10.39
N GLN A 152 4.26 1.62 -9.75
CA GLN A 152 3.03 0.88 -10.07
C GLN A 152 1.79 1.74 -9.87
N PHE A 153 1.76 2.57 -8.82
CA PHE A 153 0.67 3.52 -8.58
C PHE A 153 0.70 4.69 -9.56
N ALA A 154 1.87 5.29 -9.80
CA ALA A 154 2.03 6.44 -10.71
C ALA A 154 1.79 6.06 -12.18
N ARG A 155 2.11 4.84 -12.59
CA ARG A 155 1.87 4.31 -13.94
C ARG A 155 0.46 3.80 -14.15
N ALA A 156 -0.36 3.63 -13.11
CA ALA A 156 -1.75 3.20 -13.25
C ALA A 156 -2.60 4.15 -14.13
N SER A 157 -2.15 5.38 -14.38
CA SER A 157 -2.81 6.30 -15.31
C SER A 157 -2.28 6.26 -16.75
N LYS A 158 -1.14 5.59 -17.02
CA LYS A 158 -0.40 5.70 -18.27
C LYS A 158 0.47 4.47 -18.55
N ASP A 159 -0.05 3.26 -18.34
CA ASP A 159 0.66 2.04 -18.71
C ASP A 159 0.16 1.54 -20.07
N SER A 160 1.06 1.42 -21.04
CA SER A 160 0.80 0.91 -22.38
C SER A 160 1.11 -0.59 -22.52
N THR A 161 1.43 -1.28 -21.41
CA THR A 161 1.57 -2.74 -21.38
C THR A 161 0.19 -3.37 -21.34
N SER A 162 -0.31 -3.79 -22.51
CA SER A 162 -1.71 -4.12 -22.84
C SER A 162 -2.36 -5.31 -22.13
N GLY A 163 -1.93 -5.68 -20.92
CA GLY A 163 -2.53 -6.79 -20.16
C GLY A 163 -2.36 -6.72 -18.64
N SER A 164 -1.42 -5.91 -18.14
CA SER A 164 -1.21 -5.77 -16.68
C SER A 164 -2.28 -4.91 -16.02
N SER A 165 -2.69 -3.82 -16.68
CA SER A 165 -3.80 -2.99 -16.19
C SER A 165 -5.08 -3.82 -16.21
N GLU A 166 -5.43 -4.42 -17.35
CA GLU A 166 -6.70 -5.16 -17.53
C GLU A 166 -6.90 -6.25 -16.47
N SER A 167 -5.83 -7.00 -16.13
CA SER A 167 -5.86 -8.01 -15.07
C SER A 167 -6.10 -7.40 -13.68
N ARG A 168 -5.49 -6.24 -13.38
CA ARG A 168 -5.68 -5.53 -12.11
C ARG A 168 -7.07 -4.91 -12.02
N GLU A 169 -7.58 -4.32 -13.09
CA GLU A 169 -8.94 -3.79 -13.15
C GLU A 169 -9.97 -4.91 -13.02
N ALA A 170 -9.79 -6.04 -13.70
CA ALA A 170 -10.65 -7.22 -13.55
C ALA A 170 -10.64 -7.74 -12.11
N ALA A 171 -9.47 -7.83 -11.47
CA ALA A 171 -9.37 -8.23 -10.07
C ALA A 171 -10.08 -7.23 -9.13
N ARG A 172 -9.97 -5.92 -9.39
CA ARG A 172 -10.68 -4.89 -8.62
C ARG A 172 -12.18 -4.94 -8.84
N GLN A 173 -12.64 -5.08 -10.08
CA GLN A 173 -14.06 -5.22 -10.41
C GLN A 173 -14.63 -6.47 -9.75
N LYS A 174 -13.90 -7.58 -9.78
CA LYS A 174 -14.24 -8.79 -9.04
C LYS A 174 -14.33 -8.52 -7.54
N ALA A 175 -13.34 -7.89 -6.93
CA ALA A 175 -13.37 -7.57 -5.50
C ALA A 175 -14.58 -6.70 -5.12
N VAL A 176 -14.90 -5.69 -5.93
CA VAL A 176 -16.09 -4.83 -5.73
C VAL A 176 -17.37 -5.65 -5.87
N ALA A 177 -17.47 -6.50 -6.90
CA ALA A 177 -18.63 -7.36 -7.10
C ALA A 177 -18.82 -8.35 -5.95
N GLU A 178 -17.75 -8.95 -5.44
CA GLU A 178 -17.79 -9.85 -4.27
C GLU A 178 -18.27 -9.13 -3.02
N GLN A 179 -17.77 -7.91 -2.77
CA GLN A 179 -18.21 -7.09 -1.64
C GLN A 179 -19.68 -6.69 -1.74
N LEU A 180 -20.18 -6.42 -2.95
CA LEU A 180 -21.58 -6.02 -3.17
C LEU A 180 -22.54 -7.22 -3.12
N THR A 181 -22.11 -8.38 -3.62
CA THR A 181 -22.93 -9.61 -3.65
C THR A 181 -22.87 -10.40 -2.34
N GLY A 182 -21.86 -10.16 -1.49
CA GLY A 182 -21.69 -10.85 -0.21
C GLY A 182 -21.23 -12.31 -0.38
N GLY A 183 -20.62 -12.64 -1.52
CA GLY A 183 -20.14 -13.98 -1.84
C GLY A 183 -18.92 -13.94 -2.75
N LYS A 184 -18.11 -15.00 -2.72
CA LYS A 184 -16.88 -15.12 -3.51
C LYS A 184 -17.19 -15.66 -4.90
N LEU A 185 -16.73 -14.96 -5.94
CA LEU A 185 -16.93 -15.38 -7.31
C LEU A 185 -15.87 -16.42 -7.69
N PRO A 186 -16.22 -17.45 -8.49
CA PRO A 186 -15.22 -18.40 -8.97
C PRO A 186 -14.10 -17.65 -9.69
N THR A 187 -12.85 -18.05 -9.45
CA THR A 187 -11.71 -17.64 -10.25
C THR A 187 -11.76 -18.46 -11.53
N SER A 188 -12.10 -17.81 -12.66
CA SER A 188 -11.93 -18.39 -14.01
C SER A 188 -10.45 -18.45 -14.38
#